data_AF-R6YD23-F1
#
_entry.id   AF-R6YD23-F1
#
_cell.length_a   1.000
_cell.length_b   1.000
_cell.length_c   1.000
_cell.angle_alpha   90.00
_cell.angle_beta   90.00
_cell.angle_gamma   90.00
#
_symmetry.space_group_name_H-M   'P 1'
#
loop_
_entity.id
_entity.type
_entity.pdbx_description
1 polymer ?
#
loop_
_entity_poly.entity_id
_entity_poly.type
_entity_poly.pdbx_seq_one_letter_code
_entity_poly.pdbx_strand_id
1 'polypeptide(L)'
;MKKIKLGLFPKVLIAIALGSLLGLIAPDVLVRILKTFNVLFAQILKFIVPLLVLGLVTPSVANLGKGAGKMLIAVMVISYLSTVGAGLFSYGCATELFPHYLQVGEISTSAVDGKTFEPYINLKIPPVCDILTALLLSFMVGVGIIFTGANGLKKGFDEFGEIVKLTIEKVIIPLLPFYILTMMCEMSASGKLAAVMGSGVKVIGTGVVLSICYLVLQYIIAGAVAGKNPFKCLWNIIPAYLTGFSICSSSAVIPVTLDCAIKNGTRKDIADFVVPLCSTVHMCGSTIKLTVTSVAVAYMCRIDISFGLFMNFVLLQAIAAVAAPGVMGGVLMASVGLLESVLGFTPDQCALMMTIYLALDGYGPACNVSGDAAIALVIDKFFGGKKE
;
A
#
# COMPACT_ATOMS: atom_id res chain seq x y z
N MET A 1 25.76 -24.47 -8.62
CA MET A 1 24.68 -24.34 -7.60
C MET A 1 23.84 -23.11 -7.94
N LYS A 2 22.56 -23.27 -8.31
CA LYS A 2 21.66 -22.12 -8.54
C LYS A 2 21.50 -21.39 -7.20
N LYS A 3 22.02 -20.15 -7.08
CA LYS A 3 21.78 -19.31 -5.90
C LYS A 3 20.27 -19.14 -5.76
N ILE A 4 19.68 -19.72 -4.73
CA ILE A 4 18.27 -19.50 -4.38
C ILE A 4 18.17 -18.00 -4.04
N LYS A 5 17.66 -17.20 -4.96
CA LYS A 5 17.40 -15.78 -4.71
C LYS A 5 16.16 -15.71 -3.81
N LEU A 6 16.38 -15.51 -2.51
CA LEU A 6 15.30 -15.24 -1.57
C LEU A 6 14.49 -14.03 -2.06
N GLY A 7 13.17 -14.18 -2.11
CA GLY A 7 12.24 -13.09 -2.40
C GLY A 7 12.30 -11.98 -1.34
N LEU A 8 11.52 -10.90 -1.52
CA LEU A 8 11.49 -9.82 -0.54
C LEU A 8 10.92 -10.29 0.81
N PHE A 9 9.86 -11.13 0.78
CA PHE A 9 9.19 -11.61 1.98
C PHE A 9 10.12 -12.35 2.95
N PRO A 10 10.87 -13.40 2.56
CA PRO A 10 11.80 -14.05 3.48
C PRO A 10 12.89 -13.12 3.97
N LYS A 11 13.37 -12.18 3.13
CA LYS A 11 14.39 -11.20 3.53
C LYS A 11 13.87 -10.26 4.61
N VAL A 12 12.62 -9.81 4.50
CA VAL A 12 11.99 -8.96 5.51
C VAL A 12 11.80 -9.72 6.82
N LEU A 13 11.32 -10.97 6.78
CA LEU A 13 11.21 -11.78 8.00
C LEU A 13 12.57 -12.02 8.67
N ILE A 14 13.60 -12.34 7.88
CA ILE A 14 14.98 -12.47 8.38
C ILE A 14 15.47 -11.15 8.97
N ALA A 15 15.22 -10.03 8.31
CA ALA A 15 15.58 -8.70 8.81
C ALA A 15 14.89 -8.36 10.13
N ILE A 16 13.60 -8.70 10.27
CA ILE A 16 12.86 -8.51 11.51
C ILE A 16 13.48 -9.34 12.64
N ALA A 17 13.72 -10.63 12.39
CA ALA A 17 14.32 -11.52 13.38
C ALA A 17 15.74 -11.11 13.77
N LEU A 18 16.60 -10.83 12.78
CA LEU A 18 17.99 -10.41 13.02
C LEU A 18 18.07 -9.05 13.69
N GLY A 19 17.26 -8.07 13.27
CA GLY A 19 17.23 -6.77 13.91
C GLY A 19 16.76 -6.87 15.35
N SER A 20 15.70 -7.64 15.59
CA SER A 20 15.18 -7.92 16.93
C SER A 20 16.23 -8.54 17.85
N LEU A 21 16.94 -9.57 17.39
CA LEU A 21 18.01 -10.22 18.15
C LEU A 21 19.22 -9.30 18.37
N LEU A 22 19.63 -8.58 17.31
CA LEU A 22 20.75 -7.66 17.37
C LEU A 22 20.49 -6.56 18.40
N GLY A 23 19.28 -6.01 18.48
CA GLY A 23 18.96 -4.98 19.46
C GLY A 23 19.02 -5.43 20.92
N LEU A 24 18.91 -6.73 21.21
CA LEU A 24 19.07 -7.24 22.58
C LEU A 24 20.53 -7.23 23.05
N ILE A 25 21.49 -7.27 22.12
CA ILE A 25 22.91 -7.45 22.42
C ILE A 25 23.79 -6.30 21.90
N ALA A 26 23.26 -5.43 21.05
CA ALA A 26 24.03 -4.37 20.38
C ALA A 26 24.41 -3.25 21.36
N PRO A 27 25.67 -2.79 21.34
CA PRO A 27 26.05 -1.60 22.10
C PRO A 27 25.40 -0.34 21.52
N ASP A 28 25.15 0.66 22.38
CA ASP A 28 24.50 1.92 22.00
C ASP A 28 25.12 2.58 20.75
N VAL A 29 26.44 2.50 20.60
CA VAL A 29 27.18 3.03 19.43
C VAL A 29 26.70 2.38 18.14
N LEU A 30 26.53 1.05 18.12
CA LEU A 30 26.06 0.33 16.93
C LEU A 30 24.60 0.69 16.63
N VAL A 31 23.74 0.78 17.66
CA VAL A 31 22.33 1.17 17.49
C VAL A 31 22.22 2.57 16.87
N ARG A 32 23.06 3.53 17.31
CA ARG A 32 23.08 4.89 16.74
C ARG A 32 23.61 4.94 15.31
N ILE A 33 24.58 4.09 14.94
CA ILE A 33 25.02 3.95 13.54
C ILE A 33 23.86 3.46 12.67
N LEU A 34 23.15 2.42 13.13
CA LEU A 34 21.99 1.90 12.41
C LEU A 34 20.85 2.92 12.32
N LYS A 35 20.60 3.70 13.40
CA LYS A 35 19.64 4.82 13.39
C LYS A 35 20.02 5.92 12.39
N THR A 36 21.31 6.16 12.21
CA THR A 36 21.79 7.15 11.22
C THR A 36 21.44 6.73 9.80
N PHE A 37 21.69 5.46 9.45
CA PHE A 37 21.24 4.90 8.17
C PHE A 37 19.71 5.00 8.05
N ASN A 38 18.99 4.67 9.12
CA ASN A 38 17.55 4.69 9.16
C ASN A 38 16.97 6.06 8.78
N VAL A 39 17.39 7.12 9.48
CA VAL A 39 16.91 8.49 9.25
C VAL A 39 17.24 8.94 7.82
N LEU A 40 18.45 8.65 7.33
CA LEU A 40 18.85 9.00 5.98
C LEU A 40 17.99 8.29 4.93
N PHE A 41 17.79 6.98 5.07
CA PHE A 41 17.02 6.19 4.12
C PHE A 41 15.53 6.58 4.13
N ALA A 42 14.96 6.88 5.31
CA ALA A 42 13.60 7.39 5.42
C ALA A 42 13.41 8.71 4.64
N GLN A 43 14.41 9.59 4.64
CA GLN A 43 14.36 10.82 3.86
C GLN A 43 14.48 10.59 2.36
N ILE A 44 15.31 9.62 1.93
CA ILE A 44 15.37 9.21 0.51
C ILE A 44 14.01 8.68 0.06
N LEU A 45 13.33 7.88 0.88
CA LEU A 45 11.96 7.43 0.60
C LEU A 45 11.01 8.62 0.41
N LYS A 46 10.99 9.57 1.36
CA LYS A 46 10.16 10.79 1.27
C LYS A 46 10.43 11.60 0.02
N PHE A 47 11.70 11.72 -0.39
CA PHE A 47 12.10 12.43 -1.60
C PHE A 47 11.60 11.75 -2.88
N ILE A 48 11.62 10.42 -2.93
CA ILE A 48 11.24 9.64 -4.11
C ILE A 48 9.72 9.56 -4.30
N VAL A 49 8.91 9.58 -3.22
CA VAL A 49 7.45 9.41 -3.32
C VAL A 49 6.78 10.42 -4.29
N PRO A 50 7.04 11.74 -4.22
CA PRO A 50 6.49 12.70 -5.19
C PRO A 50 6.96 12.42 -6.63
N LEU A 51 8.22 12.02 -6.81
CA LEU A 51 8.78 11.67 -8.12
C LEU A 51 8.14 10.41 -8.70
N LEU A 52 7.74 9.48 -7.85
CA LEU A 52 7.04 8.25 -8.18
C LEU A 52 5.60 8.56 -8.64
N VAL A 53 4.91 9.49 -7.97
CA VAL A 53 3.62 10.01 -8.45
C VAL A 53 3.77 10.69 -9.81
N LEU A 54 4.79 11.54 -10.00
CA LEU A 54 5.06 12.19 -11.28
C LEU A 54 5.43 11.21 -12.39
N GLY A 55 6.33 10.29 -12.10
CA GLY A 55 6.90 9.35 -13.06
C GLY A 55 5.94 8.24 -13.46
N LEU A 56 4.97 7.87 -12.62
CA LEU A 56 4.06 6.77 -12.93
C LEU A 56 2.65 7.24 -13.27
N VAL A 57 2.13 8.29 -12.63
CA VAL A 57 0.77 8.79 -12.92
C VAL A 57 0.74 9.57 -14.24
N THR A 58 1.72 10.43 -14.50
CA THR A 58 1.75 11.23 -15.74
C THR A 58 1.71 10.37 -17.00
N PRO A 59 2.61 9.37 -17.21
CA PRO A 59 2.55 8.53 -18.39
C PRO A 59 1.29 7.67 -18.40
N SER A 60 0.82 7.18 -17.24
CA SER A 60 -0.44 6.44 -17.16
C SER A 60 -1.61 7.27 -17.69
N VAL A 61 -1.71 8.55 -17.30
CA VAL A 61 -2.73 9.48 -17.80
C VAL A 61 -2.51 9.81 -19.27
N ALA A 62 -1.27 10.08 -19.70
CA ALA A 62 -0.96 10.42 -21.09
C ALA A 62 -1.23 9.26 -22.06
N ASN A 63 -1.07 8.01 -21.60
CA ASN A 63 -1.35 6.80 -22.37
C ASN A 63 -2.85 6.51 -22.55
N LEU A 64 -3.73 7.26 -21.87
CA LEU A 64 -5.18 7.13 -22.01
C LEU A 64 -5.70 7.61 -23.39
N GLY A 65 -4.86 8.24 -24.20
CA GLY A 65 -5.12 8.59 -25.60
C GLY A 65 -6.19 9.69 -25.81
N LYS A 66 -6.24 10.26 -27.03
CA LYS A 66 -7.36 11.10 -27.50
C LYS A 66 -8.57 10.21 -27.76
N GLY A 67 -9.18 9.72 -26.69
CA GLY A 67 -10.22 8.70 -26.77
C GLY A 67 -10.50 7.96 -25.47
N ALA A 68 -9.82 8.30 -24.37
CA ALA A 68 -10.13 7.89 -22.99
C ALA A 68 -11.64 7.67 -22.80
N GLY A 69 -12.08 6.43 -23.01
CA GLY A 69 -13.50 6.13 -23.13
C GLY A 69 -14.21 6.44 -21.83
N LYS A 70 -15.54 6.68 -21.89
CA LYS A 70 -16.38 6.80 -20.69
C LYS A 70 -16.13 5.66 -19.67
N MET A 71 -15.77 4.48 -20.17
CA MET A 71 -15.39 3.30 -19.40
C MET A 71 -14.14 3.49 -18.53
N LEU A 72 -13.08 4.09 -19.07
CA LEU A 72 -11.84 4.32 -18.33
C LEU A 72 -12.05 5.26 -17.14
N ILE A 73 -12.76 6.37 -17.38
CA ILE A 73 -13.12 7.31 -16.32
C ILE A 73 -13.96 6.60 -15.27
N ALA A 74 -14.93 5.77 -15.69
CA ALA A 74 -15.73 4.97 -14.77
C ALA A 74 -14.87 4.01 -13.93
N VAL A 75 -13.89 3.32 -14.52
CA VAL A 75 -12.96 2.45 -13.77
C VAL A 75 -12.17 3.27 -12.75
N MET A 76 -11.57 4.38 -13.14
CA MET A 76 -10.78 5.20 -12.21
C MET A 76 -11.62 5.73 -11.03
N VAL A 77 -12.82 6.24 -11.31
CA VAL A 77 -13.71 6.76 -10.26
C VAL A 77 -14.19 5.65 -9.33
N ILE A 78 -14.65 4.51 -9.88
CA ILE A 78 -15.12 3.38 -9.07
C ILE A 78 -13.97 2.82 -8.22
N SER A 79 -12.77 2.67 -8.80
CA SER A 79 -11.58 2.20 -8.07
C SER A 79 -11.16 3.16 -6.95
N TYR A 80 -11.20 4.47 -7.20
CA TYR A 80 -10.89 5.48 -6.19
C TYR A 80 -11.91 5.45 -5.05
N LEU A 81 -13.21 5.49 -5.36
CA LEU A 81 -14.28 5.42 -4.37
C LEU A 81 -14.26 4.12 -3.57
N SER A 82 -13.97 2.99 -4.23
CA SER A 82 -13.79 1.69 -3.57
C SER A 82 -12.58 1.70 -2.63
N THR A 83 -11.47 2.32 -3.02
CA THR A 83 -10.26 2.39 -2.17
C THR A 83 -10.50 3.29 -0.95
N VAL A 84 -11.09 4.47 -1.15
CA VAL A 84 -11.48 5.38 -0.05
C VAL A 84 -12.50 4.72 0.86
N GLY A 85 -13.53 4.08 0.29
CA GLY A 85 -14.53 3.32 1.04
C GLY A 85 -13.92 2.22 1.90
N ALA A 86 -12.89 1.53 1.39
CA ALA A 86 -12.15 0.52 2.14
C ALA A 86 -11.41 1.12 3.35
N GLY A 87 -10.78 2.29 3.16
CA GLY A 87 -10.12 3.03 4.24
C GLY A 87 -11.12 3.50 5.31
N LEU A 88 -12.26 4.06 4.91
CA LEU A 88 -13.28 4.52 5.87
C LEU A 88 -13.97 3.36 6.60
N PHE A 89 -14.29 2.28 5.88
CA PHE A 89 -14.82 1.06 6.47
C PHE A 89 -13.88 0.50 7.53
N SER A 90 -12.60 0.33 7.16
CA SER A 90 -11.61 -0.20 8.09
C SER A 90 -11.30 0.73 9.24
N TYR A 91 -11.30 2.06 9.05
CA TYR A 91 -11.17 3.03 10.14
C TYR A 91 -12.32 2.90 11.14
N GLY A 92 -13.57 2.90 10.67
CA GLY A 92 -14.74 2.80 11.53
C GLY A 92 -14.75 1.48 12.32
N CYS A 93 -14.47 0.36 11.66
CA CYS A 93 -14.38 -0.92 12.35
C CYS A 93 -13.19 -0.98 13.32
N ALA A 94 -12.01 -0.51 12.92
CA ALA A 94 -10.80 -0.60 13.74
C ALA A 94 -10.86 0.28 14.99
N THR A 95 -11.37 1.51 14.85
CA THR A 95 -11.53 2.45 15.98
C THR A 95 -12.51 1.93 17.03
N GLU A 96 -13.55 1.21 16.61
CA GLU A 96 -14.50 0.56 17.52
C GLU A 96 -13.93 -0.74 18.11
N LEU A 97 -13.28 -1.56 17.30
CA LEU A 97 -12.81 -2.89 17.73
C LEU A 97 -11.59 -2.83 18.65
N PHE A 98 -10.59 -2.00 18.34
CA PHE A 98 -9.32 -2.01 19.07
C PHE A 98 -9.42 -1.69 20.56
N PRO A 99 -10.30 -0.76 21.01
CA PRO A 99 -10.48 -0.52 22.44
C PRO A 99 -10.85 -1.75 23.28
N HIS A 100 -11.43 -2.77 22.65
CA HIS A 100 -11.92 -3.96 23.35
C HIS A 100 -10.82 -4.99 23.66
N TYR A 101 -9.69 -4.99 22.92
CA TYR A 101 -8.68 -6.06 23.05
C TYR A 101 -7.22 -5.62 22.84
N LEU A 102 -6.99 -4.37 22.45
CA LEU A 102 -5.69 -3.72 22.53
C LEU A 102 -5.62 -2.88 23.81
N GLN A 103 -4.46 -2.86 24.46
CA GLN A 103 -4.28 -2.02 25.65
C GLN A 103 -3.73 -0.65 25.25
N VAL A 104 -4.33 0.42 25.78
CA VAL A 104 -3.81 1.79 25.60
C VAL A 104 -2.46 1.88 26.31
N GLY A 105 -1.39 2.21 25.59
CA GLY A 105 -0.05 2.25 26.17
C GLY A 105 0.59 0.87 26.37
N GLU A 106 0.10 -0.18 25.70
CA GLU A 106 0.90 -1.42 25.52
C GLU A 106 2.28 -1.06 24.93
N ILE A 107 2.30 -0.05 24.03
CA ILE A 107 3.49 0.66 23.58
C ILE A 107 3.46 2.05 24.21
N SER A 108 3.71 2.11 25.52
CA SER A 108 3.78 3.39 26.22
C SER A 108 4.91 4.23 25.65
N THR A 109 4.57 5.40 25.10
CA THR A 109 5.51 6.53 24.98
C THR A 109 5.99 7.01 26.35
N SER A 110 5.33 6.55 27.43
CA SER A 110 5.73 6.70 28.83
C SER A 110 6.51 5.49 29.40
N ALA A 111 7.18 4.69 28.57
CA ALA A 111 8.32 3.92 29.05
C ALA A 111 9.46 4.91 29.34
N VAL A 112 9.40 5.50 30.53
CA VAL A 112 10.39 6.44 31.10
C VAL A 112 11.80 5.82 31.23
N ASP A 113 11.99 4.53 30.89
CA ASP A 113 13.29 3.83 30.94
C ASP A 113 13.77 3.25 29.60
N GLY A 114 13.08 3.49 28.48
CA GLY A 114 13.58 3.08 27.16
C GLY A 114 14.64 4.05 26.64
N LYS A 115 15.88 3.57 26.39
CA LYS A 115 16.92 4.41 25.77
C LYS A 115 16.43 4.97 24.42
N THR A 116 16.48 6.30 24.28
CA THR A 116 16.24 6.98 22.99
C THR A 116 17.58 7.15 22.28
N PHE A 117 17.67 6.75 21.02
CA PHE A 117 18.92 6.76 20.27
C PHE A 117 18.92 7.91 19.24
N GLU A 118 19.78 8.89 19.45
CA GLU A 118 19.98 9.96 18.47
C GLU A 118 20.94 9.52 17.35
N PRO A 119 20.61 9.81 16.07
CA PRO A 119 21.51 9.54 14.96
C PRO A 119 22.80 10.36 15.09
N TYR A 120 23.91 9.85 14.55
CA TYR A 120 25.17 10.58 14.45
C TYR A 120 25.12 11.66 13.37
N ILE A 121 24.41 11.39 12.27
CA ILE A 121 24.24 12.32 11.16
C ILE A 121 22.75 12.55 10.98
N ASN A 122 22.33 13.80 11.10
CA ASN A 122 20.96 14.25 10.84
C ASN A 122 20.97 15.17 9.61
N LEU A 123 21.15 14.57 8.43
CA LEU A 123 20.94 15.27 7.17
C LEU A 123 19.44 15.57 7.03
N LYS A 124 19.05 16.67 6.39
CA LYS A 124 17.65 16.95 6.02
C LYS A 124 17.55 17.03 4.50
N ILE A 125 17.02 15.99 3.88
CA ILE A 125 16.64 15.96 2.46
C ILE A 125 15.14 16.27 2.39
N PRO A 126 14.73 17.51 2.05
CA PRO A 126 13.32 17.83 1.88
C PRO A 126 12.75 17.09 0.67
N PRO A 127 11.44 16.77 0.67
CA PRO A 127 10.79 16.22 -0.52
C PRO A 127 10.83 17.23 -1.68
N VAL A 128 10.89 16.74 -2.92
CA VAL A 128 10.93 17.59 -4.13
C VAL A 128 9.74 18.54 -4.19
N CYS A 129 8.56 18.03 -3.86
CA CYS A 129 7.34 18.79 -3.67
C CYS A 129 6.40 17.98 -2.77
N ASP A 130 5.32 18.61 -2.33
CA ASP A 130 4.26 17.89 -1.63
C ASP A 130 3.62 16.83 -2.55
N ILE A 131 3.14 15.74 -1.98
CA ILE A 131 2.54 14.61 -2.72
C ILE A 131 1.29 15.07 -3.49
N LEU A 132 0.49 15.98 -2.92
CA LEU A 132 -0.65 16.58 -3.62
C LEU A 132 -0.20 17.43 -4.80
N THR A 133 0.85 18.21 -4.62
CA THR A 133 1.42 19.04 -5.68
C THR A 133 1.94 18.16 -6.81
N ALA A 134 2.67 17.10 -6.50
CA ALA A 134 3.13 16.11 -7.47
C ALA A 134 1.96 15.51 -8.25
N LEU A 135 0.90 15.15 -7.54
CA LEU A 135 -0.29 14.57 -8.16
C LEU A 135 -1.00 15.53 -9.10
N LEU A 136 -1.32 16.74 -8.64
CA LEU A 136 -2.00 17.75 -9.45
C LEU A 136 -1.17 18.06 -10.70
N LEU A 137 0.15 18.14 -10.53
CA LEU A 137 1.09 18.30 -11.63
C LEU A 137 1.05 17.09 -12.58
N SER A 138 1.03 15.85 -12.07
CA SER A 138 0.92 14.64 -12.91
C SER A 138 -0.33 14.64 -13.77
N PHE A 139 -1.48 14.99 -13.19
CA PHE A 139 -2.74 15.05 -13.93
C PHE A 139 -2.74 16.19 -14.95
N MET A 140 -2.32 17.38 -14.55
CA MET A 140 -2.23 18.53 -15.45
C MET A 140 -1.33 18.22 -16.65
N VAL A 141 -0.15 17.65 -16.42
CA VAL A 141 0.80 17.30 -17.48
C VAL A 141 0.27 16.14 -18.32
N GLY A 142 -0.23 15.07 -17.71
CA GLY A 142 -0.75 13.90 -18.41
C GLY A 142 -1.93 14.25 -19.33
N VAL A 143 -2.89 15.03 -18.83
CA VAL A 143 -4.02 15.55 -19.62
C VAL A 143 -3.52 16.53 -20.68
N GLY A 144 -2.61 17.43 -20.32
CA GLY A 144 -1.98 18.38 -21.24
C GLY A 144 -1.32 17.68 -22.43
N ILE A 145 -0.60 16.57 -22.22
CA ILE A 145 0.01 15.75 -23.28
C ILE A 145 -1.05 15.23 -24.25
N ILE A 146 -2.20 14.75 -23.75
CA ILE A 146 -3.29 14.26 -24.61
C ILE A 146 -3.84 15.38 -25.50
N PHE A 147 -4.19 16.54 -24.92
CA PHE A 147 -4.82 17.62 -25.66
C PHE A 147 -3.86 18.28 -26.66
N THR A 148 -2.61 18.50 -26.26
CA THR A 148 -1.59 19.14 -27.10
C THR A 148 -0.97 18.18 -28.12
N GLY A 149 -1.04 16.87 -27.90
CA GLY A 149 -0.32 15.89 -28.72
C GLY A 149 1.20 15.96 -28.55
N ALA A 150 1.69 16.40 -27.38
CA ALA A 150 3.11 16.60 -27.09
C ALA A 150 3.89 15.27 -26.96
N ASN A 151 4.18 14.62 -28.09
CA ASN A 151 4.87 13.33 -28.15
C ASN A 151 6.25 13.34 -27.47
N GLY A 152 7.00 14.45 -27.55
CA GLY A 152 8.30 14.59 -26.89
C GLY A 152 8.18 14.57 -25.36
N LEU A 153 7.20 15.29 -24.82
CA LEU A 153 6.93 15.33 -23.37
C LEU A 153 6.41 13.97 -22.89
N LYS A 154 5.54 13.32 -23.68
CA LYS A 154 5.10 11.95 -23.40
C LYS A 154 6.28 11.00 -23.25
N LYS A 155 7.17 10.96 -24.25
CA LYS A 155 8.34 10.08 -24.24
C LYS A 155 9.28 10.40 -23.07
N GLY A 156 9.48 11.68 -22.75
CA GLY A 156 10.27 12.10 -21.59
C GLY A 156 9.70 11.59 -20.27
N PHE A 157 8.37 11.65 -20.08
CA PHE A 157 7.73 11.11 -18.88
C PHE A 157 7.68 9.58 -18.84
N ASP A 158 7.54 8.90 -20.00
CA ASP A 158 7.67 7.45 -20.09
C ASP A 158 9.09 6.99 -19.65
N GLU A 159 10.14 7.65 -20.15
CA GLU A 159 11.54 7.38 -19.77
C GLU A 159 11.83 7.74 -18.31
N PHE A 160 11.31 8.87 -17.84
CA PHE A 160 11.42 9.27 -16.43
C PHE A 160 10.73 8.25 -15.50
N GLY A 161 9.55 7.76 -15.88
CA GLY A 161 8.86 6.69 -15.15
C GLY A 161 9.69 5.43 -15.03
N GLU A 162 10.38 5.03 -16.10
CA GLU A 162 11.31 3.89 -16.09
C GLU A 162 12.51 4.13 -15.16
N ILE A 163 13.09 5.34 -15.15
CA ILE A 163 14.16 5.72 -14.22
C ILE A 163 13.70 5.58 -12.76
N VAL A 164 12.52 6.11 -12.44
CA VAL A 164 11.97 6.03 -11.08
C VAL A 164 11.69 4.59 -10.69
N LYS A 165 11.09 3.80 -11.58
CA LYS A 165 10.86 2.37 -11.39
C LYS A 165 12.16 1.60 -11.12
N LEU A 166 13.20 1.83 -11.94
CA LEU A 166 14.51 1.21 -11.74
C LEU A 166 15.16 1.63 -10.43
N THR A 167 15.02 2.89 -10.03
CA THR A 167 15.49 3.37 -8.72
C THR A 167 14.82 2.58 -7.59
N ILE A 168 13.52 2.36 -7.66
CA ILE A 168 12.78 1.57 -6.67
C ILE A 168 13.27 0.11 -6.67
N GLU A 169 13.30 -0.54 -7.83
CA GLU A 169 13.63 -1.96 -7.95
C GLU A 169 15.09 -2.30 -7.62
N LYS A 170 16.02 -1.41 -7.98
CA LYS A 170 17.47 -1.66 -7.87
C LYS A 170 18.10 -1.04 -6.64
N VAL A 171 17.50 0.01 -6.08
CA VAL A 171 18.06 0.73 -4.91
C VAL A 171 17.16 0.53 -3.70
N ILE A 172 15.88 0.90 -3.79
CA ILE A 172 15.01 0.97 -2.62
C ILE A 172 14.61 -0.42 -2.10
N ILE A 173 14.08 -1.28 -2.96
CA ILE A 173 13.63 -2.64 -2.57
C ILE A 173 14.78 -3.48 -1.98
N PRO A 174 16.00 -3.50 -2.55
CA PRO A 174 17.11 -4.25 -1.96
C PRO A 174 17.59 -3.71 -0.61
N LEU A 175 17.45 -2.41 -0.36
CA LEU A 175 17.84 -1.77 0.90
C LEU A 175 16.75 -1.87 1.97
N LEU A 176 15.50 -2.13 1.59
CA LEU A 176 14.35 -2.20 2.51
C LEU A 176 14.53 -3.22 3.65
N PRO A 177 15.01 -4.46 3.43
CA PRO A 177 15.26 -5.39 4.52
C PRO A 177 16.29 -4.83 5.52
N PHE A 178 17.35 -4.19 5.05
CA PHE A 178 18.35 -3.59 5.94
C PHE A 178 17.76 -2.41 6.72
N TYR A 179 16.95 -1.58 6.07
CA TYR A 179 16.20 -0.51 6.74
C TYR A 179 15.31 -1.04 7.86
N ILE A 180 14.51 -2.09 7.60
CA ILE A 180 13.66 -2.73 8.61
C ILE A 180 14.51 -3.34 9.75
N LEU A 181 15.64 -3.97 9.42
CA LEU A 181 16.57 -4.49 10.43
C LEU A 181 17.06 -3.38 11.36
N THR A 182 17.47 -2.22 10.81
CA THR A 182 17.93 -1.08 11.63
C THR A 182 16.83 -0.58 12.58
N MET A 183 15.58 -0.58 12.13
CA MET A 183 14.42 -0.21 12.96
C MET A 183 14.15 -1.22 14.06
N MET A 184 14.17 -2.53 13.75
CA MET A 184 13.93 -3.57 14.74
C MET A 184 15.04 -3.65 15.77
N CYS A 185 16.28 -3.35 15.37
CA CYS A 185 17.42 -3.23 16.28
C CYS A 185 17.19 -2.12 17.31
N GLU A 186 16.84 -0.91 16.86
CA GLU A 186 16.53 0.20 17.77
C GLU A 186 15.31 -0.09 18.65
N MET A 187 14.25 -0.63 18.09
CA MET A 187 13.02 -0.95 18.83
C MET A 187 13.23 -2.02 19.89
N SER A 188 14.10 -2.99 19.60
CA SER A 188 14.52 -4.01 20.57
C SER A 188 15.46 -3.44 21.64
N ALA A 189 16.47 -2.65 21.23
CA ALA A 189 17.41 -1.99 22.14
C ALA A 189 16.73 -0.97 23.09
N SER A 190 15.61 -0.38 22.66
CA SER A 190 14.79 0.51 23.48
C SER A 190 13.75 -0.23 24.34
N GLY A 191 13.71 -1.57 24.31
CA GLY A 191 12.81 -2.40 25.11
C GLY A 191 11.36 -2.46 24.61
N LYS A 192 11.07 -1.91 23.43
CA LYS A 192 9.70 -1.76 22.89
C LYS A 192 9.20 -3.00 22.14
N LEU A 193 10.08 -3.91 21.73
CA LEU A 193 9.77 -5.02 20.81
C LEU A 193 8.69 -6.00 21.31
N ALA A 194 8.69 -6.36 22.60
CA ALA A 194 7.78 -7.40 23.13
C ALA A 194 6.30 -6.98 23.04
N ALA A 195 6.01 -5.71 23.34
CA ALA A 195 4.67 -5.13 23.20
C ALA A 195 4.17 -5.16 21.75
N VAL A 196 5.07 -4.92 20.81
CA VAL A 196 4.77 -4.89 19.37
C VAL A 196 4.40 -6.26 18.83
N MET A 197 5.13 -7.31 19.22
CA MET A 197 4.87 -8.66 18.75
C MET A 197 3.58 -9.25 19.31
N GLY A 198 3.24 -8.95 20.56
CA GLY A 198 2.00 -9.42 21.20
C GLY A 198 0.73 -8.85 20.56
N SER A 199 0.73 -7.55 20.27
CA SER A 199 -0.44 -6.87 19.69
C SER A 199 -0.49 -7.00 18.17
N GLY A 200 0.67 -7.15 17.52
CA GLY A 200 0.79 -7.26 16.06
C GLY A 200 -0.05 -8.40 15.47
N VAL A 201 -0.10 -9.57 16.13
CA VAL A 201 -0.93 -10.71 15.66
C VAL A 201 -2.42 -10.36 15.67
N LYS A 202 -2.90 -9.70 16.72
CA LYS A 202 -4.30 -9.26 16.83
C LYS A 202 -4.65 -8.23 15.74
N VAL A 203 -3.74 -7.29 15.49
CA VAL A 203 -3.88 -6.26 14.45
C VAL A 203 -3.92 -6.89 13.06
N ILE A 204 -3.01 -7.83 12.78
CA ILE A 204 -2.98 -8.57 11.51
C ILE A 204 -4.26 -9.38 11.32
N GLY A 205 -4.70 -10.12 12.35
CA GLY A 205 -5.94 -10.89 12.31
C GLY A 205 -7.15 -10.01 12.00
N THR A 206 -7.23 -8.84 12.63
CA THR A 206 -8.27 -7.84 12.36
C THR A 206 -8.23 -7.36 10.91
N GLY A 207 -7.04 -7.05 10.40
CA GLY A 207 -6.85 -6.64 9.00
C GLY A 207 -7.30 -7.71 8.00
N VAL A 208 -6.96 -8.97 8.26
CA VAL A 208 -7.40 -10.11 7.44
C VAL A 208 -8.93 -10.23 7.45
N VAL A 209 -9.55 -10.24 8.63
CA VAL A 209 -11.02 -10.34 8.75
C VAL A 209 -11.71 -9.18 8.03
N LEU A 210 -11.28 -7.94 8.26
CA LEU A 210 -11.88 -6.76 7.61
C LEU A 210 -11.66 -6.78 6.10
N SER A 211 -10.51 -7.26 5.61
CA SER A 211 -10.28 -7.41 4.17
C SER A 211 -11.24 -8.42 3.53
N ILE A 212 -11.51 -9.53 4.20
CA ILE A 212 -12.48 -10.55 3.74
C ILE A 212 -13.89 -9.99 3.79
N CYS A 213 -14.29 -9.31 4.88
CA CYS A 213 -15.60 -8.67 5.01
C CYS A 213 -15.83 -7.64 3.90
N TYR A 214 -14.83 -6.80 3.62
CA TYR A 214 -14.91 -5.82 2.56
C TYR A 214 -14.98 -6.48 1.18
N LEU A 215 -14.22 -7.55 0.94
CA LEU A 215 -14.31 -8.31 -0.30
C LEU A 215 -15.70 -8.91 -0.52
N VAL A 216 -16.31 -9.47 0.54
CA VAL A 216 -17.69 -9.96 0.50
C VAL A 216 -18.66 -8.84 0.15
N LEU A 217 -18.51 -7.66 0.78
CA LEU A 217 -19.32 -6.48 0.47
C LEU A 217 -19.18 -6.04 -0.99
N GLN A 218 -17.95 -5.98 -1.51
CA GLN A 218 -17.68 -5.65 -2.92
C GLN A 218 -18.40 -6.61 -3.87
N TYR A 219 -18.35 -7.92 -3.60
CA TYR A 219 -19.03 -8.90 -4.43
C TYR A 219 -20.55 -8.90 -4.29
N ILE A 220 -21.11 -8.59 -3.11
CA ILE A 220 -22.55 -8.37 -2.94
C ILE A 220 -23.01 -7.21 -3.83
N ILE A 221 -22.30 -6.09 -3.80
CA ILE A 221 -22.60 -4.90 -4.62
C ILE A 221 -22.44 -5.25 -6.11
N ALA A 222 -21.31 -5.85 -6.50
CA ALA A 222 -21.05 -6.21 -7.89
C ALA A 222 -22.07 -7.21 -8.43
N GLY A 223 -22.43 -8.22 -7.63
CA GLY A 223 -23.45 -9.21 -7.97
C GLY A 223 -24.83 -8.57 -8.15
N ALA A 224 -25.22 -7.67 -7.25
CA ALA A 224 -26.48 -6.94 -7.35
C ALA A 224 -26.55 -6.07 -8.62
N VAL A 225 -25.47 -5.33 -8.93
CA VAL A 225 -25.41 -4.47 -10.13
C VAL A 225 -25.42 -5.31 -11.41
N ALA A 226 -24.60 -6.37 -11.47
CA ALA A 226 -24.44 -7.17 -12.68
C ALA A 226 -25.51 -8.27 -12.85
N GLY A 227 -26.40 -8.46 -11.88
CA GLY A 227 -27.37 -9.56 -11.87
C GLY A 227 -26.70 -10.93 -11.78
N LYS A 228 -25.63 -11.05 -10.99
CA LYS A 228 -24.87 -12.28 -10.75
C LYS A 228 -24.98 -12.71 -9.30
N ASN A 229 -24.89 -14.02 -9.05
CA ASN A 229 -24.85 -14.54 -7.69
C ASN A 229 -23.49 -14.18 -7.04
N PRO A 230 -23.46 -13.35 -5.97
CA PRO A 230 -22.22 -12.87 -5.37
C PRO A 230 -21.37 -13.98 -4.76
N PHE A 231 -21.98 -15.01 -4.18
CA PHE A 231 -21.28 -16.14 -3.57
C PHE A 231 -20.63 -17.05 -4.61
N LYS A 232 -21.28 -17.25 -5.76
CA LYS A 232 -20.65 -17.93 -6.90
C LYS A 232 -19.46 -17.14 -7.42
N CYS A 233 -19.58 -15.80 -7.45
CA CYS A 233 -18.49 -14.94 -7.88
C CYS A 233 -17.29 -14.95 -6.92
N LEU A 234 -17.55 -14.95 -5.61
CA LEU A 234 -16.55 -15.15 -4.56
C LEU A 234 -15.88 -16.53 -4.66
N TRP A 235 -16.63 -17.59 -4.94
CA TRP A 235 -16.04 -18.92 -5.10
C TRP A 235 -15.04 -18.98 -6.26
N ASN A 236 -15.38 -18.32 -7.36
CA ASN A 236 -14.54 -18.29 -8.55
C ASN A 236 -13.26 -17.45 -8.38
N ILE A 237 -13.22 -16.47 -7.46
CA ILE A 237 -12.04 -15.61 -7.26
C ILE A 237 -10.98 -16.23 -6.34
N ILE A 238 -11.31 -17.31 -5.62
CA ILE A 238 -10.39 -18.01 -4.69
C ILE A 238 -8.99 -18.27 -5.28
N PRO A 239 -8.83 -18.75 -6.54
CA PRO A 239 -7.51 -18.97 -7.12
C PRO A 239 -6.66 -17.69 -7.21
N ALA A 240 -7.26 -16.57 -7.63
CA ALA A 240 -6.58 -15.28 -7.68
C ALA A 240 -6.24 -14.76 -6.27
N TYR A 241 -7.16 -14.90 -5.32
CA TYR A 241 -6.91 -14.54 -3.91
C TYR A 241 -5.71 -15.31 -3.34
N LEU A 242 -5.69 -16.64 -3.48
CA LEU A 242 -4.62 -17.49 -2.96
C LEU A 242 -3.27 -17.20 -3.64
N THR A 243 -3.29 -16.91 -4.94
CA THR A 243 -2.09 -16.56 -5.70
C THR A 243 -1.56 -15.19 -5.29
N GLY A 244 -2.44 -14.19 -5.15
CA GLY A 244 -2.08 -12.85 -4.63
C GLY A 244 -1.56 -12.89 -3.21
N PHE A 245 -2.16 -13.72 -2.35
CA PHE A 245 -1.68 -13.96 -0.99
C PHE A 245 -0.26 -14.55 -0.98
N SER A 246 0.01 -15.49 -1.88
CA SER A 246 1.30 -16.20 -1.92
C SER A 246 2.42 -15.38 -2.55
N ILE A 247 2.14 -14.66 -3.64
CA ILE A 247 3.15 -13.92 -4.41
C ILE A 247 3.34 -12.49 -3.86
N CYS A 248 2.34 -11.96 -3.14
CA CYS A 248 2.34 -10.60 -2.58
C CYS A 248 2.59 -9.52 -3.64
N SER A 249 2.02 -9.69 -4.84
CA SER A 249 2.13 -8.77 -5.96
C SER A 249 0.83 -8.80 -6.76
N SER A 250 0.22 -7.64 -7.02
CA SER A 250 -1.01 -7.57 -7.83
C SER A 250 -0.72 -7.81 -9.31
N SER A 251 0.39 -7.27 -9.84
CA SER A 251 0.74 -7.36 -11.25
C SER A 251 1.08 -8.79 -11.69
N ALA A 252 1.69 -9.58 -10.82
CA ALA A 252 2.00 -10.99 -11.10
C ALA A 252 0.76 -11.89 -11.19
N VAL A 253 -0.40 -11.43 -10.71
CA VAL A 253 -1.64 -12.22 -10.58
C VAL A 253 -2.67 -11.85 -11.65
N ILE A 254 -2.36 -10.88 -12.52
CA ILE A 254 -3.25 -10.43 -13.60
C ILE A 254 -3.81 -11.60 -14.43
N PRO A 255 -3.01 -12.58 -14.91
CA PRO A 255 -3.54 -13.67 -15.74
C PRO A 255 -4.60 -14.52 -15.01
N VAL A 256 -4.33 -14.85 -13.74
CA VAL A 256 -5.27 -15.64 -12.91
C VAL A 256 -6.54 -14.84 -12.62
N THR A 257 -6.39 -13.54 -12.39
CA THR A 257 -7.52 -12.64 -12.11
C THR A 257 -8.43 -12.49 -13.32
N LEU A 258 -7.84 -12.40 -14.52
CA LEU A 258 -8.58 -12.37 -15.80
C LEU A 258 -9.46 -13.62 -15.96
N ASP A 259 -8.88 -14.80 -15.77
CA ASP A 259 -9.62 -16.06 -15.88
C ASP A 259 -10.79 -16.11 -14.89
N CYS A 260 -10.57 -15.66 -13.66
CA CYS A 260 -11.62 -15.58 -12.63
C CYS A 260 -12.71 -14.56 -13.00
N ALA A 261 -12.34 -13.40 -13.53
CA ALA A 261 -13.28 -12.36 -13.96
C ALA A 261 -14.17 -12.84 -15.13
N ILE A 262 -13.57 -13.52 -16.12
CA ILE A 262 -14.29 -14.13 -17.25
C ILE A 262 -15.24 -15.23 -16.74
N LYS A 263 -14.78 -16.07 -15.82
CA LYS A 263 -15.61 -17.11 -15.19
C LYS A 263 -16.80 -16.53 -14.39
N ASN A 264 -16.67 -15.30 -13.87
CA ASN A 264 -17.75 -14.55 -13.25
C ASN A 264 -18.75 -13.94 -14.23
N GLY A 265 -18.48 -14.07 -15.54
CA GLY A 265 -19.38 -13.66 -16.61
C GLY A 265 -19.09 -12.26 -17.15
N THR A 266 -17.96 -11.66 -16.78
CA THR A 266 -17.39 -10.47 -17.43
C THR A 266 -16.95 -10.86 -18.84
N ARG A 267 -17.23 -10.04 -19.85
CA ARG A 267 -16.67 -10.32 -21.18
C ARG A 267 -15.16 -10.18 -21.20
N LYS A 268 -14.55 -10.92 -22.13
CA LYS A 268 -13.10 -10.98 -22.28
C LYS A 268 -12.48 -9.63 -22.61
N ASP A 269 -13.03 -8.88 -23.55
CA ASP A 269 -12.56 -7.55 -23.94
C ASP A 269 -12.62 -6.55 -22.77
N ILE A 270 -13.70 -6.60 -21.98
CA ILE A 270 -13.84 -5.79 -20.77
C ILE A 270 -12.83 -6.22 -19.70
N ALA A 271 -12.70 -7.52 -19.43
CA ALA A 271 -11.77 -8.04 -18.43
C ALA A 271 -10.30 -7.72 -18.78
N ASP A 272 -9.91 -7.95 -20.04
CA ASP A 272 -8.56 -7.71 -20.57
C ASP A 272 -8.16 -6.22 -20.45
N PHE A 273 -9.13 -5.30 -20.41
CA PHE A 273 -8.90 -3.89 -20.14
C PHE A 273 -8.93 -3.53 -18.65
N VAL A 274 -9.99 -3.92 -17.92
CA VAL A 274 -10.26 -3.43 -16.57
C VAL A 274 -9.31 -4.04 -15.54
N VAL A 275 -9.02 -5.34 -15.63
CA VAL A 275 -8.21 -6.04 -14.61
C VAL A 275 -6.78 -5.51 -14.58
N PRO A 276 -6.04 -5.38 -15.71
CA PRO A 276 -4.71 -4.80 -15.68
C PRO A 276 -4.70 -3.36 -15.17
N LEU A 277 -5.69 -2.55 -15.54
CA LEU A 277 -5.81 -1.17 -15.07
C LEU A 277 -6.05 -1.12 -13.55
N CYS A 278 -7.00 -1.89 -13.02
CA CYS A 278 -7.31 -1.94 -11.60
C CYS A 278 -6.13 -2.45 -10.77
N SER A 279 -5.31 -3.36 -11.31
CA SER A 279 -4.11 -3.86 -10.61
C SER A 279 -3.10 -2.76 -10.22
N THR A 280 -3.25 -1.56 -10.81
CA THR A 280 -2.49 -0.35 -10.48
C THR A 280 -3.31 0.66 -9.69
N VAL A 281 -4.56 0.93 -10.08
CA VAL A 281 -5.35 2.04 -9.51
C VAL A 281 -6.26 1.65 -8.34
N HIS A 282 -6.49 0.36 -8.09
CA HIS A 282 -7.43 -0.12 -7.08
C HIS A 282 -6.68 -0.87 -5.97
N MET A 283 -6.51 -0.20 -4.83
CA MET A 283 -5.65 -0.66 -3.74
C MET A 283 -6.45 -0.84 -2.43
N CYS A 284 -7.66 -1.39 -2.52
CA CYS A 284 -8.59 -1.49 -1.38
C CYS A 284 -8.05 -2.31 -0.20
N GLY A 285 -7.54 -3.50 -0.44
CA GLY A 285 -6.98 -4.39 0.58
C GLY A 285 -5.72 -3.85 1.23
N SER A 286 -4.81 -3.28 0.42
CA SER A 286 -3.63 -2.59 0.94
C SER A 286 -4.01 -1.39 1.80
N THR A 287 -5.06 -0.65 1.41
CA THR A 287 -5.58 0.50 2.16
C THR A 287 -6.23 0.08 3.47
N ILE A 288 -6.99 -1.02 3.48
CA ILE A 288 -7.53 -1.63 4.72
C ILE A 288 -6.37 -1.94 5.67
N LYS A 289 -5.35 -2.65 5.18
CA LYS A 289 -4.20 -3.00 6.01
C LYS A 289 -3.48 -1.77 6.55
N LEU A 290 -3.19 -0.79 5.69
CA LEU A 290 -2.53 0.45 6.08
C LEU A 290 -3.35 1.19 7.14
N THR A 291 -4.66 1.23 6.98
CA THR A 291 -5.59 1.87 7.91
C THR A 291 -5.63 1.14 9.25
N VAL A 292 -5.88 -0.17 9.25
CA VAL A 292 -5.95 -1.00 10.46
C VAL A 292 -4.66 -0.90 11.26
N THR A 293 -3.50 -0.97 10.59
CA THR A 293 -2.20 -0.82 11.26
C THR A 293 -1.96 0.61 11.77
N SER A 294 -2.36 1.64 11.03
CA SER A 294 -2.22 3.03 11.48
C SER A 294 -3.10 3.34 12.69
N VAL A 295 -4.37 2.91 12.68
CA VAL A 295 -5.29 3.10 13.81
C VAL A 295 -4.80 2.32 15.04
N ALA A 296 -4.27 1.10 14.86
CA ALA A 296 -3.69 0.34 15.95
C ALA A 296 -2.50 1.07 16.58
N VAL A 297 -1.55 1.54 15.75
CA VAL A 297 -0.37 2.28 16.24
C VAL A 297 -0.79 3.56 16.95
N ALA A 298 -1.76 4.29 16.40
CA ALA A 298 -2.28 5.50 17.04
C ALA A 298 -2.90 5.20 18.40
N TYR A 299 -3.76 4.19 18.47
CA TYR A 299 -4.39 3.77 19.72
C TYR A 299 -3.37 3.31 20.77
N MET A 300 -2.41 2.47 20.37
CA MET A 300 -1.37 1.93 21.26
C MET A 300 -0.40 3.00 21.75
N CYS A 301 -0.09 4.01 20.92
CA CYS A 301 0.85 5.09 21.23
C CYS A 301 0.17 6.34 21.81
N ARG A 302 -1.15 6.31 22.06
CA ARG A 302 -1.95 7.46 22.54
C ARG A 302 -1.87 8.67 21.61
N ILE A 303 -1.94 8.42 20.30
CA ILE A 303 -2.03 9.47 19.28
C ILE A 303 -3.52 9.71 18.99
N ASP A 304 -3.98 10.93 19.27
CA ASP A 304 -5.34 11.33 18.95
C ASP A 304 -5.49 11.57 17.45
N ILE A 305 -6.15 10.62 16.77
CA ILE A 305 -6.52 10.75 15.36
C ILE A 305 -7.99 11.10 15.26
N SER A 306 -8.29 12.36 14.95
CA SER A 306 -9.65 12.78 14.61
C SER A 306 -10.11 12.15 13.28
N PHE A 307 -11.42 11.94 13.15
CA PHE A 307 -12.02 11.46 11.90
C PHE A 307 -11.67 12.37 10.71
N GLY A 308 -11.68 13.69 10.89
CA GLY A 308 -11.34 14.65 9.83
C GLY A 308 -9.89 14.50 9.35
N LEU A 309 -8.94 14.31 10.28
CA LEU A 309 -7.55 14.05 9.95
C LEU A 309 -7.38 12.73 9.20
N PHE A 310 -8.05 11.68 9.66
CA PHE A 310 -7.97 10.36 9.04
C PHE A 310 -8.64 10.33 7.65
N MET A 311 -9.77 11.01 7.49
CA MET A 311 -10.42 11.20 6.20
C MET A 311 -9.46 11.87 5.21
N ASN A 312 -8.79 12.94 5.62
CA ASN A 312 -7.77 13.59 4.80
C ASN A 312 -6.67 12.59 4.42
N PHE A 313 -6.12 11.85 5.39
CA PHE A 313 -5.12 10.83 5.13
C PHE A 313 -5.59 9.79 4.10
N VAL A 314 -6.78 9.20 4.25
CA VAL A 314 -7.32 8.18 3.32
C VAL A 314 -7.52 8.75 1.91
N LEU A 315 -8.02 9.98 1.79
CA LEU A 315 -8.22 10.62 0.49
C LEU A 315 -6.89 10.81 -0.25
N LEU A 316 -5.85 11.27 0.44
CA LEU A 316 -4.50 11.44 -0.12
C LEU A 316 -3.82 10.11 -0.41
N GLN A 317 -3.96 9.18 0.52
CA GLN A 317 -3.34 7.87 0.44
C GLN A 317 -3.91 7.05 -0.71
N ALA A 318 -5.23 7.09 -0.93
CA ALA A 318 -5.86 6.39 -2.06
C ALA A 318 -5.29 6.87 -3.40
N ILE A 319 -4.87 8.14 -3.48
CA ILE A 319 -4.24 8.67 -4.69
C ILE A 319 -2.76 8.28 -4.76
N ALA A 320 -2.00 8.44 -3.67
CA ALA A 320 -0.61 8.03 -3.62
C ALA A 320 -0.43 6.52 -3.92
N ALA A 321 -1.40 5.70 -3.51
CA ALA A 321 -1.44 4.27 -3.76
C ALA A 321 -1.49 3.89 -5.24
N VAL A 322 -2.02 4.76 -6.13
CA VAL A 322 -1.99 4.54 -7.59
C VAL A 322 -0.56 4.46 -8.10
N ALA A 323 0.33 5.19 -7.45
CA ALA A 323 1.73 5.27 -7.83
C ALA A 323 2.54 4.11 -7.20
N ALA A 324 1.94 3.36 -6.25
CA ALA A 324 2.62 2.27 -5.59
C ALA A 324 3.12 1.20 -6.57
N PRO A 325 4.38 0.74 -6.44
CA PRO A 325 4.85 -0.38 -7.24
C PRO A 325 4.01 -1.62 -6.90
N GLY A 326 3.64 -2.41 -7.91
CA GLY A 326 2.80 -3.62 -7.77
C GLY A 326 3.51 -4.81 -7.10
N VAL A 327 4.32 -4.55 -6.08
CA VAL A 327 5.15 -5.51 -5.35
C VAL A 327 4.93 -5.36 -3.85
N MET A 328 5.47 -6.29 -3.08
CA MET A 328 5.35 -6.31 -1.63
C MET A 328 5.75 -4.97 -0.99
N GLY A 329 4.88 -4.45 -0.11
CA GLY A 329 5.11 -3.18 0.57
C GLY A 329 4.97 -1.91 -0.29
N GLY A 330 4.59 -2.01 -1.56
CA GLY A 330 4.54 -0.85 -2.45
C GLY A 330 3.62 0.28 -1.99
N VAL A 331 2.41 -0.06 -1.52
CA VAL A 331 1.45 0.94 -1.02
C VAL A 331 1.95 1.59 0.26
N LEU A 332 2.58 0.81 1.15
CA LEU A 332 3.24 1.34 2.33
C LEU A 332 4.33 2.35 1.95
N MET A 333 5.19 2.02 0.99
CA MET A 333 6.25 2.92 0.51
C MET A 333 5.70 4.23 -0.02
N ALA A 334 4.65 4.18 -0.84
CA ALA A 334 3.98 5.37 -1.35
C ALA A 334 3.31 6.21 -0.24
N SER A 335 3.09 5.62 0.93
CA SER A 335 2.33 6.24 2.03
C SER A 335 3.18 6.65 3.24
N VAL A 336 4.47 6.25 3.33
CA VAL A 336 5.33 6.60 4.50
C VAL A 336 5.38 8.11 4.71
N GLY A 337 5.54 8.88 3.64
CA GLY A 337 5.54 10.35 3.72
C GLY A 337 4.24 10.90 4.29
N LEU A 338 3.09 10.32 3.93
CA LEU A 338 1.76 10.73 4.40
C LEU A 338 1.52 10.35 5.87
N LEU A 339 2.04 9.21 6.32
CA LEU A 339 1.95 8.81 7.74
C LEU A 339 2.62 9.87 8.63
N GLU A 340 3.77 10.38 8.20
CA GLU A 340 4.48 11.41 8.96
C GLU A 340 3.87 12.81 8.78
N SER A 341 3.61 13.24 7.54
CA SER A 341 3.18 14.61 7.26
C SER A 341 1.71 14.88 7.60
N VAL A 342 0.85 13.86 7.56
CA VAL A 342 -0.59 14.00 7.82
C VAL A 342 -0.94 13.45 9.19
N LEU A 343 -0.58 12.21 9.50
CA LEU A 343 -0.93 11.60 10.80
C LEU A 343 0.04 12.00 11.93
N GLY A 344 1.14 12.69 11.61
CA GLY A 344 2.11 13.13 12.61
C GLY A 344 2.95 12.00 13.19
N PHE A 345 3.04 10.85 12.51
CA PHE A 345 3.78 9.71 13.03
C PHE A 345 5.27 10.02 13.11
N THR A 346 5.90 9.64 14.23
CA THR A 346 7.35 9.67 14.37
C THR A 346 7.99 8.53 13.56
N PRO A 347 9.30 8.60 13.24
CA PRO A 347 10.00 7.50 12.58
C PRO A 347 9.84 6.15 13.30
N ASP A 348 9.80 6.16 14.63
CA ASP A 348 9.59 4.96 15.46
C ASP A 348 8.17 4.40 15.31
N GLN A 349 7.16 5.26 15.20
CA GLN A 349 5.76 4.85 14.96
C GLN A 349 5.58 4.31 13.55
N CYS A 350 6.22 4.93 12.55
CA CYS A 350 6.29 4.40 11.20
C CYS A 350 7.00 3.04 11.17
N ALA A 351 8.11 2.88 11.90
CA ALA A 351 8.82 1.61 12.01
C ALA A 351 7.92 0.49 12.52
N LEU A 352 7.27 0.76 13.65
CA LEU A 352 6.30 -0.13 14.28
C LEU A 352 5.20 -0.55 13.29
N MET A 353 4.59 0.44 12.65
CA MET A 353 3.55 0.25 11.65
C MET A 353 4.04 -0.64 10.51
N MET A 354 5.22 -0.33 9.94
CA MET A 354 5.83 -1.08 8.84
C MET A 354 6.07 -2.54 9.21
N THR A 355 6.53 -2.81 10.43
CA THR A 355 6.75 -4.19 10.89
C THR A 355 5.46 -4.99 10.93
N ILE A 356 4.39 -4.44 11.51
CA ILE A 356 3.10 -5.13 11.56
C ILE A 356 2.52 -5.27 10.13
N TYR A 357 2.64 -4.24 9.30
CA TYR A 357 2.15 -4.22 7.92
C TYR A 357 2.82 -5.29 7.04
N LEU A 358 4.14 -5.46 7.17
CA LEU A 358 4.93 -6.36 6.34
C LEU A 358 4.96 -7.80 6.87
N ALA A 359 4.68 -8.02 8.16
CA ALA A 359 4.66 -9.36 8.75
C ALA A 359 3.71 -10.32 8.02
N LEU A 360 2.58 -9.82 7.51
CA LEU A 360 1.71 -10.57 6.62
C LEU A 360 1.24 -9.68 5.46
N ASP A 361 2.13 -9.45 4.48
CA ASP A 361 1.82 -8.50 3.42
C ASP A 361 0.71 -8.99 2.47
N GLY A 362 0.69 -10.30 2.20
CA GLY A 362 -0.05 -10.92 1.08
C GLY A 362 -1.57 -10.75 1.08
N TYR A 363 -2.23 -10.57 2.23
CA TYR A 363 -3.69 -10.41 2.24
C TYR A 363 -4.15 -9.08 1.61
N GLY A 364 -3.29 -8.06 1.63
CA GLY A 364 -3.55 -6.78 0.95
C GLY A 364 -3.65 -6.98 -0.57
N PRO A 365 -2.58 -7.42 -1.25
CA PRO A 365 -2.61 -7.77 -2.67
C PRO A 365 -3.69 -8.78 -3.04
N ALA A 366 -3.92 -9.81 -2.21
CA ALA A 366 -4.99 -10.80 -2.42
C ALA A 366 -6.38 -10.16 -2.52
N CYS A 367 -6.69 -9.23 -1.61
CA CYS A 367 -7.93 -8.48 -1.60
C CYS A 367 -8.01 -7.49 -2.77
N ASN A 368 -6.90 -6.82 -3.14
CA ASN A 368 -6.86 -5.91 -4.30
C ASN A 368 -7.25 -6.65 -5.59
N VAL A 369 -6.51 -7.71 -5.93
CA VAL A 369 -6.75 -8.46 -7.19
C VAL A 369 -8.12 -9.10 -7.24
N SER A 370 -8.66 -9.48 -6.08
CA SER A 370 -10.02 -10.02 -6.01
C SER A 370 -11.07 -8.93 -6.24
N GLY A 371 -10.84 -7.74 -5.67
CA GLY A 371 -11.68 -6.57 -5.91
C GLY A 371 -11.62 -6.06 -7.36
N ASP A 372 -10.50 -6.24 -8.05
CA ASP A 372 -10.35 -5.87 -9.47
C ASP A 372 -11.34 -6.64 -10.35
N ALA A 373 -11.53 -7.93 -10.09
CA ALA A 373 -12.52 -8.75 -10.77
C ALA A 373 -13.97 -8.33 -10.41
N ALA A 374 -14.22 -7.84 -9.20
CA ALA A 374 -15.52 -7.29 -8.82
C ALA A 374 -15.82 -5.98 -9.58
N ILE A 375 -14.83 -5.08 -9.70
CA ILE A 375 -14.96 -3.86 -10.51
C ILE A 375 -15.16 -4.20 -11.99
N ALA A 376 -14.42 -5.16 -12.54
CA ALA A 376 -14.60 -5.60 -13.92
C ALA A 376 -16.04 -6.06 -14.19
N LEU A 377 -16.65 -6.76 -13.23
CA LEU A 377 -18.04 -7.20 -13.33
C LEU A 377 -19.05 -6.04 -13.32
N VAL A 378 -18.84 -5.05 -12.45
CA VAL A 378 -19.64 -3.81 -12.42
C VAL A 378 -19.50 -3.05 -13.74
N ILE A 379 -18.27 -2.90 -14.22
CA ILE A 379 -17.97 -2.19 -15.45
C ILE A 379 -18.58 -2.90 -16.66
N ASP A 380 -18.55 -4.23 -16.74
CA ASP A 380 -19.18 -4.97 -17.84
C ASP A 380 -20.69 -4.68 -17.97
N LYS A 381 -21.38 -4.46 -16.85
CA LYS A 381 -22.80 -4.13 -16.86
C LYS A 381 -23.12 -2.80 -17.54
N PHE A 382 -22.30 -1.78 -17.35
CA PHE A 382 -22.46 -0.44 -17.95
C PHE A 382 -21.76 -0.32 -19.31
N PHE A 383 -20.59 -0.95 -19.38
CA PHE A 383 -19.64 -1.17 -20.47
C PHE A 383 -20.20 -1.84 -21.71
N GLY A 384 -21.15 -2.69 -21.39
CA GLY A 384 -21.37 -3.86 -22.16
C GLY A 384 -22.37 -3.72 -23.28
N GLY A 385 -21.96 -3.99 -24.52
CA GLY A 385 -22.91 -4.36 -25.58
C GLY A 385 -23.91 -5.46 -25.14
N LYS A 386 -25.07 -5.52 -25.77
CA LYS A 386 -26.03 -6.61 -25.50
C LYS A 386 -25.34 -7.95 -25.77
N LYS A 387 -25.52 -8.93 -24.87
CA LYS A 387 -25.18 -10.32 -25.19
C LYS A 387 -26.07 -10.72 -26.36
N GLU A 388 -25.46 -10.96 -27.52
CA GLU A 388 -26.14 -11.62 -28.64
C GLU A 388 -26.55 -13.04 -28.27
#